data_AF-A0A7C4HTA7-F1
#
_entry.id   AF-A0A7C4HTA7-F1
#
_cell.length_a   1.000
_cell.length_b   1.000
_cell.length_c   1.000
_cell.angle_alpha   90.00
_cell.angle_beta   90.00
_cell.angle_gamma   90.00
#
_symmetry.space_group_name_H-M   'P 1'
#
loop_
_entity.id
_entity.type
_entity.pdbx_description
1 polymer ?
#
loop_
_entity_poly.entity_id
_entity_poly.type
_entity_poly.pdbx_seq_one_letter_code
_entity_poly.pdbx_strand_id
1 'polypeptide(L)'
;MSTSIHELSTSERGLVDREGDITYRVVCYLNLYSSTWSDELYEALLRSFNEYLERVTPLRYVPYVTEMLAKEAVIPLWEAGVNINTIHELLNKVLEVKGHGAHETYIRELRKLLVELLPRLGVSEPEDLIGKCTSEYSEEECLTGIAVTSLIISTNP
;
A
#
# COMPACT_ATOMS: atom_id res chain seq x y z
N MET A 1 -1.90 25.37 -45.87
CA MET A 1 -0.81 24.44 -45.50
C MET A 1 -0.71 24.49 -43.98
N SER A 2 -1.31 23.50 -43.32
CA SER A 2 -1.31 23.33 -41.86
C SER A 2 -0.54 22.07 -41.54
N THR A 3 0.48 22.17 -40.68
CA THR A 3 0.78 21.23 -39.58
C THR A 3 2.08 21.63 -38.93
N SER A 4 2.05 21.93 -37.63
CA SER A 4 3.05 21.50 -36.62
C SER A 4 2.82 22.22 -35.29
N ILE A 5 1.79 21.80 -34.54
CA ILE A 5 1.68 22.03 -33.08
C ILE A 5 1.13 20.75 -32.41
N HIS A 6 1.54 19.56 -32.84
CA HIS A 6 0.92 18.33 -32.33
C HIS A 6 1.85 17.21 -31.88
N GLU A 7 3.14 17.49 -31.64
CA GLU A 7 4.09 16.46 -31.18
C GLU A 7 4.75 16.75 -29.81
N LEU A 8 4.39 17.83 -29.13
CA LEU A 8 4.97 18.16 -27.81
C LEU A 8 4.09 17.82 -26.60
N SER A 9 2.93 17.13 -26.75
CA SER A 9 1.94 17.06 -25.64
C SER A 9 1.63 15.69 -25.06
N THR A 10 2.25 14.62 -25.57
CA THR A 10 1.90 13.24 -25.15
C THR A 10 2.83 12.70 -24.06
N SER A 11 4.10 13.11 -24.05
CA SER A 11 5.08 12.67 -23.04
C SER A 11 4.92 13.38 -21.70
N GLU A 12 4.56 14.67 -21.71
CA GLU A 12 4.33 15.45 -20.48
C GLU A 12 2.96 15.13 -19.86
N ARG A 13 1.90 14.92 -20.67
CA ARG A 13 0.59 14.49 -20.14
C ARG A 13 0.63 13.13 -19.46
N GLY A 14 1.43 12.18 -19.96
CA GLY A 14 1.59 10.88 -19.30
C GLY A 14 2.35 10.91 -17.97
N LEU A 15 3.14 11.96 -17.73
CA LEU A 15 3.82 12.21 -16.44
C LEU A 15 2.93 13.02 -15.49
N VAL A 16 2.19 14.00 -16.02
CA VAL A 16 1.24 14.83 -15.26
C VAL A 16 0.01 14.03 -14.79
N ASP A 17 -0.45 13.01 -15.53
CA ASP A 17 -1.51 12.09 -15.07
C ASP A 17 -1.02 11.14 -13.95
N ARG A 18 0.30 10.87 -13.90
CA ARG A 18 0.92 9.98 -12.88
C ARG A 18 1.34 10.71 -11.62
N GLU A 19 1.58 12.02 -11.69
CA GLU A 19 1.76 12.85 -10.49
C GLU A 19 0.47 12.93 -9.65
N GLY A 20 -0.71 12.74 -10.23
CA GLY A 20 -1.98 12.65 -9.47
C GLY A 20 -2.22 11.30 -8.78
N ASP A 21 -1.50 10.26 -9.20
CA ASP A 21 -1.61 8.92 -8.64
C ASP A 21 -0.82 8.82 -7.34
N ILE A 22 -1.56 8.77 -6.23
CA ILE A 22 -1.00 8.71 -4.89
C ILE A 22 -0.16 7.45 -4.67
N THR A 23 -0.57 6.32 -5.25
CA THR A 23 0.09 5.04 -5.00
C THR A 23 1.44 5.02 -5.72
N TYR A 24 1.48 5.55 -6.95
CA TYR A 24 2.73 5.79 -7.68
C TYR A 24 3.70 6.68 -6.91
N ARG A 25 3.24 7.81 -6.33
CA ARG A 25 4.11 8.71 -5.55
C ARG A 25 4.71 8.02 -4.32
N VAL A 26 3.90 7.31 -3.54
CA VAL A 26 4.37 6.55 -2.36
C VAL A 26 5.48 5.57 -2.76
N VAL A 27 5.22 4.79 -3.81
CA VAL A 27 6.13 3.76 -4.34
C VAL A 27 7.42 4.40 -4.89
N CYS A 28 7.31 5.51 -5.59
CA CYS A 28 8.45 6.25 -6.13
C CYS A 28 9.38 6.73 -5.01
N TYR A 29 8.82 7.43 -4.00
CA TYR A 29 9.63 7.92 -2.87
C TYR A 29 10.19 6.78 -2.01
N LEU A 30 9.46 5.67 -1.84
CA LEU A 30 9.99 4.49 -1.15
C LEU A 30 11.24 3.94 -1.87
N ASN A 31 11.19 3.82 -3.20
CA ASN A 31 12.30 3.32 -4.00
C ASN A 31 13.49 4.27 -4.03
N LEU A 32 13.23 5.58 -4.08
CA LEU A 32 14.30 6.58 -4.00
C LEU A 32 14.93 6.61 -2.61
N TYR A 33 14.12 6.54 -1.55
CA TYR A 33 14.62 6.50 -0.18
C TYR A 33 15.46 5.24 0.07
N SER A 34 14.99 4.05 -0.34
CA SER A 34 15.72 2.79 -0.12
C SER A 34 17.11 2.74 -0.78
N SER A 35 17.32 3.54 -1.83
CA SER A 35 18.60 3.63 -2.54
C SER A 35 19.51 4.76 -2.06
N THR A 36 18.96 5.80 -1.42
CA THR A 36 19.71 7.03 -1.08
C THR A 36 19.80 7.32 0.41
N TRP A 37 18.85 6.81 1.21
CA TRP A 37 18.72 7.09 2.64
C TRP A 37 18.67 8.60 2.95
N SER A 38 18.09 9.39 2.04
CA SER A 38 17.94 10.85 2.21
C SER A 38 16.75 11.19 3.10
N ASP A 39 16.98 12.01 4.14
CA ASP A 39 15.93 12.53 5.03
C ASP A 39 14.83 13.29 4.25
N GLU A 40 15.21 14.05 3.22
CA GLU A 40 14.26 14.78 2.37
C GLU A 40 13.32 13.82 1.61
N LEU A 41 13.86 12.70 1.13
CA LEU A 41 13.07 11.67 0.44
C LEU A 41 12.21 10.88 1.42
N TYR A 42 12.67 10.68 2.65
CA TYR A 42 11.86 10.08 3.71
C TYR A 42 10.67 10.99 4.09
N GLU A 43 10.89 12.30 4.23
CA GLU A 43 9.81 13.26 4.47
C GLU A 43 8.79 13.29 3.32
N ALA A 44 9.26 13.21 2.07
CA ALA A 44 8.40 13.15 0.89
C ALA A 44 7.59 11.84 0.83
N LEU A 45 8.20 10.71 1.22
CA LEU A 45 7.52 9.43 1.39
C LEU A 45 6.42 9.53 2.43
N LEU A 46 6.73 10.04 3.64
CA LEU A 46 5.74 10.18 4.72
C LEU A 46 4.58 11.09 4.32
N ARG A 47 4.86 12.21 3.64
CA ARG A 47 3.80 13.11 3.16
C ARG A 47 2.87 12.42 2.17
N SER A 48 3.44 11.71 1.19
CA SER A 48 2.66 10.97 0.20
C SER A 48 1.90 9.80 0.85
N PHE A 49 2.50 9.13 1.83
CA PHE A 49 1.85 8.05 2.53
C PHE A 49 0.70 8.55 3.41
N ASN A 50 0.83 9.70 4.07
CA ASN A 50 -0.26 10.31 4.83
C ASN A 50 -1.44 10.72 3.93
N GLU A 51 -1.19 11.30 2.76
CA GLU A 51 -2.28 11.60 1.80
C GLU A 51 -2.94 10.30 1.29
N TYR A 52 -2.18 9.20 1.14
CA TYR A 52 -2.77 7.88 0.87
C TYR A 52 -3.68 7.42 2.02
N LEU A 53 -3.22 7.53 3.27
CA LEU A 53 -4.00 7.15 4.45
C LEU A 53 -5.32 7.93 4.52
N GLU A 54 -5.31 9.23 4.22
CA GLU A 54 -6.53 10.05 4.15
C GLU A 54 -7.55 9.48 3.15
N ARG A 55 -7.13 8.97 1.99
CA ARG A 55 -8.04 8.39 0.97
C ARG A 55 -8.64 7.05 1.37
N VAL A 56 -7.96 6.26 2.21
CA VAL A 56 -8.46 4.95 2.66
C VAL A 56 -9.26 5.05 3.97
N THR A 57 -9.19 6.18 4.67
CA THR A 57 -9.99 6.42 5.86
C THR A 57 -11.50 6.50 5.55
N PRO A 58 -12.37 6.12 6.51
CA PRO A 58 -12.07 5.56 7.82
C PRO A 58 -11.65 4.08 7.75
N LEU A 59 -10.77 3.68 8.67
CA LEU A 59 -10.39 2.29 8.90
C LEU A 59 -11.03 1.80 10.19
N ARG A 60 -11.56 0.57 10.17
CA ARG A 60 -12.04 -0.06 11.38
C ARG A 60 -10.84 -0.56 12.18
N TYR A 61 -10.82 -0.22 13.47
CA TYR A 61 -9.84 -0.79 14.38
C TYR A 61 -10.09 -2.30 14.54
N VAL A 62 -9.06 -3.11 14.27
CA VAL A 62 -9.08 -4.57 14.44
C VAL A 62 -8.06 -4.92 15.53
N PRO A 63 -8.49 -5.01 16.81
CA PRO A 63 -7.57 -5.10 17.95
C PRO A 63 -6.55 -6.23 17.82
N TYR A 64 -7.01 -7.41 17.40
CA TYR A 64 -6.16 -8.59 17.23
C TYR A 64 -5.01 -8.36 16.23
N VAL A 65 -5.29 -7.67 15.12
CA VAL A 65 -4.30 -7.38 14.08
C VAL A 65 -3.24 -6.44 14.63
N THR A 66 -3.67 -5.38 15.31
CA THR A 66 -2.75 -4.44 15.94
C THR A 66 -1.87 -5.12 16.99
N GLU A 67 -2.44 -5.99 17.83
CA GLU A 67 -1.69 -6.72 18.85
C GLU A 67 -0.69 -7.73 18.25
N MET A 68 -1.06 -8.43 17.17
CA MET A 68 -0.17 -9.36 16.48
C MET A 68 0.99 -8.62 15.81
N LEU A 69 0.70 -7.58 15.04
CA LEU A 69 1.72 -6.80 14.36
C LEU A 69 2.66 -6.08 15.33
N ALA A 70 2.16 -5.71 16.53
CA ALA A 70 3.00 -5.14 17.59
C ALA A 70 3.90 -6.15 18.30
N LYS A 71 3.62 -7.46 18.20
CA LYS A 71 4.43 -8.53 18.78
C LYS A 71 5.52 -9.04 17.84
N GLU A 72 5.32 -8.89 16.53
CA GLU A 72 6.26 -9.33 15.50
C GLU A 72 7.37 -8.29 15.29
N ALA A 73 8.55 -8.75 14.89
CA ALA A 73 9.66 -7.85 14.55
C ALA A 73 9.31 -7.06 13.29
N VAL A 74 9.17 -5.75 13.41
CA VAL A 74 8.86 -4.87 12.29
C VAL A 74 10.07 -4.80 11.36
N ILE A 75 9.90 -5.32 10.14
CA ILE A 75 10.90 -5.14 9.10
C ILE A 75 10.51 -3.89 8.29
N PRO A 76 11.36 -2.85 8.25
CA PRO A 76 11.07 -1.65 7.46
C PRO A 76 10.83 -1.99 5.99
N LEU A 77 9.91 -1.30 5.32
CA LEU A 77 9.57 -1.61 3.91
C LEU A 77 10.78 -1.56 2.97
N TRP A 78 11.73 -0.66 3.23
CA TRP A 78 12.95 -0.50 2.46
C TRP A 78 14.01 -1.59 2.75
N GLU A 79 13.83 -2.41 3.79
CA GLU A 79 14.70 -3.53 4.17
C GLU A 79 14.04 -4.90 3.91
N ALA A 80 12.73 -4.95 3.76
CA ALA A 80 11.94 -6.18 3.61
C ALA A 80 12.16 -6.96 2.30
N GLY A 81 12.96 -6.42 1.38
CA GLY A 81 13.23 -7.06 0.08
C GLY A 81 11.97 -7.29 -0.76
N VAL A 82 10.92 -6.49 -0.54
CA VAL A 82 9.65 -6.58 -1.26
C VAL A 82 9.80 -5.95 -2.64
N ASN A 83 9.22 -6.58 -3.66
CA ASN A 83 9.17 -5.99 -4.99
C ASN A 83 8.29 -4.72 -4.96
N ILE A 84 8.84 -3.62 -5.47
CA ILE A 84 8.18 -2.32 -5.50
C ILE A 84 6.83 -2.35 -6.26
N ASN A 85 6.70 -3.23 -7.26
CA ASN A 85 5.46 -3.47 -7.96
C ASN A 85 4.40 -4.14 -7.07
N THR A 86 4.81 -5.05 -6.18
CA THR A 86 3.91 -5.69 -5.20
C THR A 86 3.35 -4.66 -4.21
N ILE A 87 4.17 -3.70 -3.76
CA ILE A 87 3.70 -2.59 -2.92
C ILE A 87 2.71 -1.71 -3.69
N HIS A 88 3.01 -1.40 -4.95
CA HIS A 88 2.12 -0.63 -5.81
C HIS A 88 0.76 -1.34 -6.02
N GLU A 89 0.79 -2.63 -6.34
CA GLU A 89 -0.40 -3.47 -6.50
C GLU A 89 -1.23 -3.53 -5.21
N LEU A 90 -0.59 -3.68 -4.05
CA LEU A 90 -1.25 -3.68 -2.75
C LEU A 90 -1.97 -2.35 -2.49
N LEU A 91 -1.28 -1.22 -2.66
CA LEU A 91 -1.84 0.11 -2.43
C LEU A 91 -3.05 0.36 -3.32
N ASN A 92 -2.97 -0.01 -4.61
CA ASN A 92 -4.08 0.09 -5.55
C ASN A 92 -5.23 -0.83 -5.16
N LYS A 93 -4.94 -2.07 -4.78
CA LYS A 93 -5.98 -3.04 -4.41
C LYS A 93 -6.77 -2.59 -3.19
N VAL A 94 -6.11 -1.99 -2.20
CA VAL A 94 -6.79 -1.40 -1.04
C VAL A 94 -7.74 -0.28 -1.48
N LEU A 95 -7.34 0.60 -2.40
CA LEU A 95 -8.23 1.65 -2.94
C LEU A 95 -9.40 1.06 -3.73
N GLU A 96 -9.17 0.02 -4.53
CA GLU A 96 -10.22 -0.67 -5.28
C GLU A 96 -11.26 -1.31 -4.35
N VAL A 97 -10.80 -2.02 -3.32
CA VAL A 97 -11.66 -2.61 -2.29
C VAL A 97 -12.46 -1.51 -1.58
N LYS A 98 -11.83 -0.41 -1.16
CA LYS A 98 -12.52 0.72 -0.51
C LYS A 98 -13.52 1.44 -1.43
N GLY A 99 -13.22 1.55 -2.72
CA GLY A 99 -14.04 2.26 -3.70
C GLY A 99 -15.20 1.43 -4.25
N HIS A 100 -15.05 0.12 -4.33
CA HIS A 100 -16.07 -0.79 -4.90
C HIS A 100 -16.76 -1.66 -3.85
N GLY A 101 -16.33 -1.61 -2.59
CA GLY A 101 -16.88 -2.38 -1.47
C GLY A 101 -16.57 -3.87 -1.56
N ALA A 102 -17.50 -4.70 -1.10
CA ALA A 102 -17.35 -6.14 -0.92
C ALA A 102 -17.31 -6.98 -2.22
N HIS A 103 -16.74 -6.44 -3.30
CA HIS A 103 -16.59 -7.16 -4.55
C HIS A 103 -15.56 -8.30 -4.40
N GLU A 104 -16.04 -9.54 -4.50
CA GLU A 104 -15.28 -10.76 -4.14
C GLU A 104 -13.91 -10.86 -4.84
N THR A 105 -13.83 -10.47 -6.12
CA THR A 105 -12.57 -10.46 -6.87
C THR A 105 -11.49 -9.61 -6.20
N TYR A 106 -11.82 -8.38 -5.78
CA TYR A 106 -10.85 -7.46 -5.18
C TYR A 106 -10.44 -7.93 -3.79
N ILE A 107 -11.40 -8.43 -3.00
CA ILE A 107 -11.13 -9.04 -1.67
C ILE A 107 -10.17 -10.22 -1.82
N ARG A 108 -10.44 -11.13 -2.76
CA ARG A 108 -9.61 -12.31 -2.99
C ARG A 108 -8.20 -11.96 -3.45
N GLU A 109 -8.07 -10.95 -4.30
CA GLU A 109 -6.76 -10.46 -4.75
C GLU A 109 -6.00 -9.76 -3.62
N LEU A 110 -6.68 -8.95 -2.80
CA LEU A 110 -6.08 -8.33 -1.62
C LEU A 110 -5.57 -9.39 -0.63
N ARG A 111 -6.38 -10.43 -0.37
CA ARG A 111 -5.96 -11.58 0.47
C ARG A 111 -4.65 -12.18 -0.07
N LYS A 112 -4.58 -12.48 -1.37
CA LYS A 112 -3.38 -13.10 -1.97
C LYS A 112 -2.13 -12.21 -1.79
N LEU A 113 -2.27 -10.91 -2.03
CA LEU A 113 -1.17 -9.96 -1.83
C LEU A 113 -0.71 -9.91 -0.36
N LEU A 114 -1.64 -9.97 0.60
CA LEU A 114 -1.30 -10.00 2.02
C LEU A 114 -0.58 -11.28 2.42
N VAL A 115 -1.01 -12.45 1.94
CA VAL A 115 -0.33 -13.73 2.20
C VAL A 115 1.12 -13.69 1.69
N GLU A 116 1.37 -13.04 0.57
CA GLU A 116 2.72 -12.89 0.02
C GLU A 116 3.57 -11.85 0.77
N LEU A 117 2.96 -10.73 1.17
CA LEU A 117 3.67 -9.60 1.77
C LEU A 117 4.01 -9.81 3.24
N LEU A 118 3.04 -10.26 4.04
CA LEU A 118 3.15 -10.30 5.50
C LEU A 118 4.38 -11.08 6.01
N PRO A 119 4.78 -12.23 5.43
CA PRO A 119 6.02 -12.91 5.80
C PRO A 119 7.28 -12.06 5.63
N ARG A 120 7.31 -11.19 4.61
CA ARG A 120 8.44 -10.29 4.35
C ARG A 120 8.51 -9.14 5.35
N LEU A 121 7.39 -8.83 6.00
CA LEU A 121 7.29 -7.83 7.05
C LEU A 121 7.49 -8.43 8.45
N GLY A 122 7.85 -9.72 8.54
CA GLY A 122 8.14 -10.40 9.80
C GLY A 122 6.95 -11.17 10.40
N VAL A 123 5.80 -11.26 9.73
CA VAL A 123 4.65 -12.02 10.24
C VAL A 123 4.79 -13.51 9.94
N SER A 124 4.87 -14.31 11.00
CA SER A 124 5.17 -15.75 10.88
C SER A 124 4.02 -16.58 10.28
N GLU A 125 2.77 -16.22 10.61
CA GLU A 125 1.58 -17.00 10.24
C GLU A 125 0.52 -16.10 9.55
N PRO A 126 0.74 -15.70 8.29
CA PRO A 126 -0.13 -14.75 7.60
C PRO A 126 -1.54 -15.29 7.33
N GLU A 127 -1.67 -16.57 7.00
CA GLU A 127 -2.96 -17.22 6.70
C GLU A 127 -3.86 -17.30 7.94
N ASP A 128 -3.27 -17.54 9.13
CA ASP A 128 -4.03 -17.58 10.37
C ASP A 128 -4.55 -16.19 10.77
N LEU A 129 -3.74 -15.15 10.55
CA LEU A 129 -4.15 -13.76 10.74
C LEU A 129 -5.32 -13.39 9.82
N ILE A 130 -5.18 -13.70 8.53
CA ILE A 130 -6.17 -13.44 7.48
C ILE A 130 -7.44 -14.27 7.67
N GLY A 131 -7.31 -15.51 8.14
CA GLY A 131 -8.41 -16.44 8.37
C GLY A 131 -9.41 -15.93 9.41
N LYS A 132 -8.97 -15.09 10.36
CA LYS A 132 -9.87 -14.46 11.35
C LYS A 132 -10.77 -13.38 10.75
N CYS A 133 -10.41 -12.82 9.61
CA CYS A 133 -11.22 -11.82 8.93
C CYS A 133 -12.55 -12.38 8.42
N THR A 134 -12.66 -13.69 8.18
CA THR A 134 -13.92 -14.31 7.72
C THR A 134 -14.82 -14.74 8.87
N SER A 135 -14.27 -14.90 10.09
CA SER A 135 -15.00 -15.43 11.24
C SER A 135 -15.58 -14.35 12.16
N GLU A 136 -14.91 -13.20 12.30
CA GLU A 136 -15.23 -12.23 13.35
C GLU A 136 -15.54 -10.81 12.83
N TYR A 137 -15.14 -10.48 11.60
CA TYR A 137 -15.22 -9.12 11.04
C TYR A 137 -15.77 -9.13 9.61
N SER A 138 -16.08 -7.95 9.06
CA SER A 138 -16.25 -7.82 7.61
C SER A 138 -14.90 -8.13 6.96
N GLU A 139 -14.87 -9.10 6.05
CA GLU A 139 -13.65 -9.55 5.39
C GLU A 139 -12.96 -8.38 4.68
N GLU A 140 -13.73 -7.52 4.02
CA GLU A 140 -13.27 -6.28 3.39
C GLU A 140 -12.53 -5.37 4.39
N GLU A 141 -13.23 -4.96 5.45
CA GLU A 141 -12.70 -4.01 6.45
C GLU A 141 -11.47 -4.57 7.15
N CYS A 142 -11.48 -5.87 7.44
CA CYS A 142 -10.41 -6.55 8.14
C CYS A 142 -9.16 -6.68 7.27
N LEU A 143 -9.28 -7.09 6.00
CA LEU A 143 -8.13 -7.19 5.09
C LEU A 143 -7.55 -5.81 4.78
N THR A 144 -8.39 -4.80 4.54
CA THR A 144 -7.92 -3.42 4.37
C THR A 144 -7.23 -2.92 5.65
N GLY A 145 -7.77 -3.23 6.82
CA GLY A 145 -7.17 -2.91 8.12
C GLY A 145 -5.79 -3.56 8.30
N ILE A 146 -5.64 -4.84 7.97
CA ILE A 146 -4.36 -5.56 7.99
C ILE A 146 -3.37 -4.90 7.04
N ALA A 147 -3.76 -4.65 5.78
CA ALA A 147 -2.90 -4.04 4.79
C ALA A 147 -2.35 -2.69 5.25
N VAL A 148 -3.24 -1.79 5.66
CA VAL A 148 -2.84 -0.44 6.05
C VAL A 148 -2.05 -0.43 7.35
N THR A 149 -2.43 -1.23 8.35
CA THR A 149 -1.69 -1.30 9.62
C THR A 149 -0.28 -1.85 9.41
N SER A 150 -0.13 -2.88 8.57
CA SER A 150 1.18 -3.45 8.25
C SER A 150 2.08 -2.43 7.54
N LEU A 151 1.52 -1.65 6.60
CA LEU A 151 2.24 -0.59 5.91
C LEU A 151 2.64 0.55 6.84
N ILE A 152 1.74 1.00 7.74
CA ILE A 152 2.03 2.05 8.73
C ILE A 152 3.20 1.62 9.62
N ILE A 153 3.11 0.43 10.18
CA ILE A 153 4.13 -0.10 11.09
C ILE A 153 5.47 -0.22 10.33
N SER A 154 5.46 -0.70 9.09
CA SER A 154 6.68 -0.90 8.30
C SER A 154 7.26 0.38 7.68
N THR A 155 6.55 1.51 7.72
CA THR A 155 7.05 2.82 7.24
C THR A 155 7.51 3.73 8.37
N ASN A 156 7.11 3.43 9.61
CA ASN A 156 7.50 4.11 10.83
C ASN A 156 7.91 3.10 11.91
N PRO A 157 8.98 2.32 11.66
CA PRO A 157 9.44 1.22 12.52
C PRO A 157 10.01 1.68 13.87
#